data_AF-A0A357JDJ5-F1
#
_entry.id   AF-A0A357JDJ5-F1
#
_cell.length_a   1.000
_cell.length_b   1.000
_cell.length_c   1.000
_cell.angle_alpha   90.00
_cell.angle_beta   90.00
_cell.angle_gamma   90.00
#
_symmetry.space_group_name_H-M   'P 1'
#
loop_
_entity.id
_entity.type
_entity.pdbx_description
1 polymer ?
#
loop_
_entity_poly.entity_id
_entity_poly.type
_entity_poly.pdbx_seq_one_letter_code
_entity_poly.pdbx_strand_id
1 'polypeptide(L)'
;MENMITKKNNYFIEGLKEIKKLKYNGSTPNLLLHVCCGACSCYPLLFLIGLFKITIFFSNSNIYPFSEYQKRLNALKKYVEYLNLKFNASIELIEDEY
;
A
#
# COMPACT_ATOMS: atom_id res chain seq x y z
N MET A 1 -2.76 39.40 22.83
CA MET A 1 -2.11 38.58 21.79
C MET A 1 -2.79 37.22 21.84
N GLU A 2 -3.81 37.02 21.01
CA GLU A 2 -4.59 35.77 21.01
C GLU A 2 -3.73 34.63 20.48
N ASN A 3 -3.56 33.59 21.29
CA ASN A 3 -2.90 32.36 20.87
C ASN A 3 -3.77 31.65 19.84
N MET A 4 -3.40 31.78 18.57
CA MET A 4 -4.01 31.08 17.45
C MET A 4 -3.61 29.60 17.53
N ILE A 5 -4.29 28.83 18.39
CA ILE A 5 -4.14 27.37 18.46
C ILE A 5 -4.64 26.80 17.13
N THR A 6 -3.70 26.48 16.24
CA THR A 6 -4.01 25.80 14.98
C THR A 6 -4.53 24.41 15.31
N LYS A 7 -5.80 24.16 15.02
CA LYS A 7 -6.44 22.85 15.20
C LYS A 7 -5.73 21.83 14.28
N LYS A 8 -4.79 21.07 14.85
CA LYS A 8 -4.05 20.04 14.10
C LYS A 8 -5.00 18.88 13.80
N ASN A 9 -5.36 18.72 12.53
CA ASN A 9 -6.18 17.60 12.09
C ASN A 9 -5.41 16.28 12.26
N ASN A 10 -6.05 15.27 12.84
CA ASN A 10 -5.51 13.92 12.92
C ASN A 10 -5.95 13.12 11.70
N TYR A 11 -5.12 13.09 10.66
CA TYR A 11 -5.45 12.44 9.38
C TYR A 11 -5.63 10.94 9.48
N PHE A 12 -5.04 10.28 10.49
CA PHE A 12 -5.30 8.86 10.72
C PHE A 12 -6.76 8.64 11.11
N ILE A 13 -7.30 9.46 12.02
CA ILE A 13 -8.71 9.38 12.43
C ILE A 13 -9.64 9.73 11.26
N GLU A 14 -9.31 10.75 10.46
CA GLU A 14 -10.10 11.07 9.27
C GLU A 14 -10.08 9.92 8.25
N GLY A 15 -8.92 9.29 8.02
CA GLY A 15 -8.82 8.11 7.15
C GLY A 15 -9.65 6.92 7.64
N LEU A 16 -9.69 6.67 8.96
CA LEU A 16 -10.56 5.63 9.54
C LEU A 16 -12.05 5.91 9.31
N LYS A 17 -12.47 7.19 9.28
CA LYS A 17 -13.86 7.55 8.96
C LYS A 17 -14.19 7.23 7.51
N GLU A 18 -13.29 7.53 6.57
CA GLU A 18 -13.48 7.19 5.16
C GLU A 18 -13.56 5.67 4.94
N ILE A 19 -12.68 4.89 5.60
CA ILE A 19 -12.74 3.42 5.54
C ILE A 19 -14.07 2.88 6.06
N LYS A 20 -14.61 3.46 7.14
CA LYS A 20 -15.93 3.05 7.67
C LYS A 20 -17.06 3.30 6.66
N LYS A 21 -17.02 4.41 5.92
CA LYS A 21 -18.00 4.71 4.86
C LYS A 21 -17.93 3.68 3.73
N LEU A 22 -16.73 3.29 3.30
CA LEU A 22 -16.54 2.25 2.27
C LEU A 22 -17.18 0.92 2.66
N LYS A 23 -16.99 0.49 3.92
CA LYS A 23 -17.60 -0.74 4.44
C LYS A 23 -19.13 -0.67 4.50
N TYR A 24 -19.68 0.46 4.93
CA TYR A 24 -21.13 0.65 5.02
C TYR A 24 -21.82 0.53 3.66
N ASN A 25 -21.17 1.02 2.60
CA ASN A 25 -21.68 0.97 1.24
C ASN A 25 -21.54 -0.41 0.57
N GLY A 26 -20.96 -1.41 1.26
CA GLY A 26 -20.75 -2.76 0.72
C GLY A 26 -19.78 -2.83 -0.46
N SER A 27 -19.05 -1.75 -0.73
CA SER A 27 -18.14 -1.63 -1.88
C SER A 27 -16.71 -2.00 -1.51
N THR A 28 -16.04 -2.79 -2.35
CA THR A 28 -14.58 -3.01 -2.30
C THR A 28 -13.92 -2.35 -3.51
N PRO A 29 -13.50 -1.08 -3.40
CA PRO A 29 -12.94 -0.34 -4.54
C PRO A 29 -11.58 -0.89 -4.98
N ASN A 30 -11.22 -0.62 -6.24
CA ASN A 30 -9.91 -0.93 -6.78
C ASN A 30 -8.89 0.13 -6.31
N LEU A 31 -7.67 -0.30 -6.00
CA LEU A 31 -6.57 0.55 -5.58
C LEU A 31 -5.28 0.15 -6.31
N LEU A 32 -4.74 1.08 -7.10
CA LEU A 32 -3.38 0.97 -7.64
C LEU A 32 -2.40 1.58 -6.64
N LEU A 33 -1.47 0.78 -6.13
CA LEU A 33 -0.49 1.19 -5.13
C LEU A 33 0.92 1.20 -5.73
N HIS A 34 1.57 2.37 -5.76
CA HIS A 34 2.98 2.46 -6.12
C HIS A 34 3.87 1.94 -4.99
N VAL A 35 4.83 1.07 -5.34
CA VAL A 35 5.79 0.49 -4.39
C VAL A 35 7.20 0.53 -4.98
N CYS A 36 8.15 1.14 -4.28
CA CYS A 36 9.57 1.17 -4.66
C CYS A 36 10.46 0.26 -3.80
N CYS A 37 9.92 -0.30 -2.70
CA CYS A 37 10.64 -1.11 -1.74
C CYS A 37 9.68 -2.06 -1.00
N GLY A 38 9.97 -3.36 -1.04
CA GLY A 38 9.14 -4.37 -0.36
C GLY A 38 8.92 -4.07 1.13
N ALA A 39 9.97 -3.69 1.87
CA ALA A 39 9.87 -3.44 3.31
C ALA A 39 8.94 -2.27 3.67
N CYS A 40 8.96 -1.19 2.88
CA CYS A 40 8.11 -0.02 3.12
C CYS A 40 6.63 -0.30 2.84
N SER A 41 6.34 -1.28 1.97
CA SER A 41 4.97 -1.65 1.61
C SER A 41 4.29 -2.56 2.65
N CYS A 42 5.02 -3.10 3.62
CA CYS A 42 4.49 -4.09 4.56
C CYS A 42 3.26 -3.61 5.33
N TYR A 43 3.40 -2.52 6.09
CA TYR A 43 2.29 -2.01 6.89
C TYR A 43 1.13 -1.49 6.02
N PRO A 44 1.36 -0.68 4.96
CA PRO A 44 0.27 -0.28 4.06
C PRO A 44 -0.53 -1.46 3.50
N LEU A 45 0.14 -2.50 3.00
CA LEU A 45 -0.56 -3.66 2.44
C LEU A 45 -1.37 -4.41 3.51
N LEU A 46 -0.82 -4.64 4.70
CA LEU A 46 -1.56 -5.25 5.81
C LEU A 46 -2.79 -4.43 6.22
N PHE A 47 -2.65 -3.10 6.21
CA PHE A 47 -3.73 -2.20 6.58
C PHE A 47 -4.85 -2.14 5.53
N LEU A 48 -4.49 -2.26 4.25
CA LEU A 48 -5.41 -2.11 3.12
C LEU A 48 -6.05 -3.45 2.67
N ILE A 49 -5.44 -4.59 3.02
CA ILE A 49 -5.99 -5.92 2.73
C ILE A 49 -7.40 -6.05 3.32
N GLY A 50 -8.32 -6.58 2.51
CA GLY A 50 -9.73 -6.74 2.87
C GLY A 50 -10.55 -5.45 2.81
N LEU A 51 -9.91 -4.30 2.54
CA LEU A 51 -10.59 -3.02 2.28
C LEU A 51 -10.66 -2.70 0.78
N PHE A 52 -9.66 -3.13 0.01
CA PHE A 52 -9.50 -2.81 -1.40
C PHE A 52 -9.19 -4.06 -2.24
N LYS A 53 -9.49 -3.99 -3.54
CA LYS A 53 -8.89 -4.83 -4.58
C LYS A 53 -7.58 -4.18 -5.01
N ILE A 54 -6.45 -4.77 -4.64
CA ILE A 54 -5.15 -4.11 -4.72
C ILE A 54 -4.38 -4.60 -5.95
N THR A 55 -3.92 -3.66 -6.76
CA THR A 55 -2.89 -3.86 -7.78
C THR A 55 -1.67 -3.05 -7.37
N ILE A 56 -0.49 -3.66 -7.36
CA ILE A 56 0.78 -3.00 -7.06
C ILE A 56 1.45 -2.61 -8.36
N PHE A 57 2.00 -1.41 -8.44
CA PHE A 57 2.93 -0.99 -9.47
C PHE A 57 4.33 -0.83 -8.85
N PHE A 58 5.25 -1.72 -9.21
CA PHE A 58 6.63 -1.68 -8.74
C PHE A 58 7.51 -0.88 -9.70
N SER A 59 7.93 0.32 -9.28
CA SER A 59 8.80 1.18 -10.08
C SER A 59 9.67 2.07 -9.19
N ASN A 60 10.93 2.27 -9.60
CA ASN A 60 11.82 3.33 -9.09
C ASN A 60 13.11 3.37 -9.95
N SER A 61 13.22 4.39 -10.79
CA SER A 61 14.38 4.62 -11.68
C SER A 61 15.70 4.91 -10.95
N ASN A 62 15.65 5.15 -9.64
CA ASN A 62 16.85 5.42 -8.83
C ASN A 62 17.41 4.16 -8.15
N ILE A 63 16.91 2.96 -8.45
CA ILE A 63 17.48 1.73 -7.89
C ILE A 63 18.69 1.29 -8.72
N TYR A 64 19.87 1.39 -8.14
CA TYR A 64 21.11 0.91 -8.75
C TYR A 64 21.97 0.18 -7.70
N PRO A 65 22.73 -0.86 -8.09
CA PRO A 65 22.74 -1.52 -9.41
C PRO A 65 21.50 -2.39 -9.64
N PHE A 66 21.36 -2.94 -10.86
CA PHE A 66 20.25 -3.84 -11.21
C PHE A 66 20.03 -4.98 -10.20
N SER A 67 21.10 -5.50 -9.59
CA SER A 67 20.98 -6.53 -8.55
C SER A 67 20.18 -6.06 -7.32
N GLU A 68 20.23 -4.77 -6.99
CA GLU A 68 19.44 -4.20 -5.89
C GLU A 68 17.95 -4.09 -6.28
N TYR A 69 17.65 -3.75 -7.54
CA TYR A 69 16.28 -3.78 -8.07
C TYR A 69 15.70 -5.19 -7.96
N GLN A 70 16.45 -6.20 -8.43
CA GLN A 70 16.03 -7.60 -8.35
C GLN A 70 15.82 -8.05 -6.90
N LYS A 71 16.70 -7.67 -5.96
CA LYS A 71 16.55 -7.98 -4.54
C LYS A 71 15.26 -7.40 -3.97
N ARG A 72 14.97 -6.12 -4.22
CA ARG A 72 13.77 -5.43 -3.72
C ARG A 72 12.49 -6.00 -4.34
N LEU A 73 12.50 -6.26 -5.64
CA LEU A 73 11.39 -6.87 -6.35
C LEU A 73 11.10 -8.29 -5.82
N ASN A 74 12.14 -9.11 -5.65
CA ASN A 74 11.98 -10.47 -5.12
C ASN A 74 11.47 -10.48 -3.67
N ALA A 75 11.92 -9.53 -2.84
CA ALA A 75 11.39 -9.36 -1.49
C ALA A 75 9.90 -8.99 -1.51
N LEU A 76 9.50 -8.08 -2.41
CA LEU A 76 8.09 -7.73 -2.59
C LEU A 76 7.26 -8.92 -3.09
N LYS A 77 7.72 -9.65 -4.11
CA LYS A 77 7.04 -10.85 -4.65
C LYS A 77 6.75 -11.88 -3.55
N LYS A 78 7.78 -12.22 -2.75
CA LYS A 78 7.64 -13.15 -1.62
C LYS A 78 6.62 -12.66 -0.59
N TYR A 79 6.61 -11.37 -0.33
CA TYR A 79 5.69 -10.78 0.62
C TYR A 79 4.24 -10.77 0.11
N VAL A 80 4.03 -10.41 -1.15
CA VAL A 80 2.72 -10.45 -1.81
C VAL A 80 2.17 -11.88 -1.83
N GLU A 81 3.00 -12.86 -2.17
CA GLU A 81 2.64 -14.29 -2.13
C GLU A 81 2.20 -14.71 -0.72
N TYR A 82 3.00 -14.37 0.30
CA TYR A 82 2.66 -14.63 1.70
C TYR A 82 1.31 -14.00 2.08
N LEU A 83 1.06 -12.75 1.71
CA LEU A 83 -0.19 -12.05 2.02
C LEU A 83 -1.39 -12.68 1.32
N ASN A 84 -1.27 -13.02 0.03
CA ASN A 84 -2.34 -13.68 -0.72
C ASN A 84 -2.72 -15.02 -0.07
N LEU A 85 -1.74 -15.83 0.32
CA LEU A 85 -1.98 -17.10 1.01
C LEU A 85 -2.57 -16.89 2.41
N LYS A 86 -2.00 -15.97 3.20
CA LYS A 86 -2.37 -15.79 4.62
C LYS A 86 -3.76 -15.19 4.78
N PHE A 87 -4.14 -14.26 3.90
CA PHE A 87 -5.38 -13.48 4.01
C PHE A 87 -6.42 -13.84 2.94
N ASN A 88 -6.16 -14.88 2.13
CA ASN A 88 -7.00 -15.26 0.99
C ASN A 88 -7.32 -14.05 0.09
N ALA A 89 -6.28 -13.24 -0.16
CA ALA A 89 -6.35 -12.04 -0.99
C ALA A 89 -5.90 -12.36 -2.43
N SER A 90 -6.20 -11.45 -3.35
CA SER A 90 -5.75 -11.50 -4.75
C SER A 90 -5.08 -10.19 -5.11
N ILE A 91 -3.91 -9.94 -4.52
CA ILE A 91 -3.07 -8.79 -4.84
C ILE A 91 -2.34 -9.08 -6.14
N GLU A 92 -2.49 -8.17 -7.10
CA GLU A 92 -1.79 -8.20 -8.39
C GLU A 92 -0.51 -7.37 -8.35
N LEU A 93 0.48 -7.71 -9.17
CA LEU A 93 1.76 -7.00 -9.28
C LEU A 93 2.06 -6.70 -10.75
N ILE A 94 2.28 -5.42 -11.04
CA ILE A 94 2.77 -4.89 -12.32
C ILE A 94 4.19 -4.37 -12.06
N GLU A 95 5.12 -4.76 -12.91
CA GLU A 95 6.54 -4.39 -12.84
C GLU A 95 6.83 -3.37 -13.94
N ASP A 96 7.51 -2.29 -13.59
CA ASP A 96 8.08 -1.35 -14.56
C ASP A 96 9.39 -1.89 -15.13
N GLU A 97 9.73 -1.49 -16.35
CA GLU A 97 11.02 -1.82 -16.96
C GLU A 97 12.16 -1.14 -16.17
N TYR A 98 13.31 -1.83 -16.06
CA TYR A 98 14.48 -1.33 -15.32
C TYR A 98 15.26 -0.26 -16.08
#